data_AF-A0AAD4K0T1-F1
#
_entry.id   AF-A0AAD4K0T1-F1
#
_cell.length_a   1.000
_cell.length_b   1.000
_cell.length_c   1.000
_cell.angle_alpha   90.00
_cell.angle_beta   90.00
_cell.angle_gamma   90.00
#
_symmetry.space_group_name_H-M   'P 1'
#
loop_
_entity.id
_entity.type
_entity.pdbx_description
1 polymer ?
#
loop_
_entity_poly.entity_id
_entity_poly.type
_entity_poly.pdbx_seq_one_letter_code
_entity_poly.pdbx_strand_id
1 'polypeptide(L)'
;MASGAIQPYSGLDFAKLCTAFGEICPDFQGSQSGNSQSLDFAHKVLFELGPKMRQIKQSGTGQMWRLVFSGGGSVFIYSYSFKSPINVNPRVQQQDLYLTLKQAGLLAAWKLCCTLPDRHNPRDKVLLTPLSRAVFAPQSIASIASALRALLGRAVDCGEVIKVVISSCQADSFHLQHSQCCVAVVAIEVTVRDAALRQKLRAKLLRTYAKHGKVFDEAQYSIYAQHSKLDNRLPDLEPAMAVTAGEPSSSIDAVLRSIVRDTKDPVSGGTLQMGFRAAPTTAEQAETEILPAPMEVHVGSTTLDRMK
;
A
#
# COMPACT_ATOMS: atom_id res chain seq x y z
N MET A 1 -26.72 -5.33 37.04
CA MET A 1 -25.51 -4.88 36.31
C MET A 1 -24.81 -6.11 35.76
N ALA A 2 -24.96 -6.40 34.48
CA ALA A 2 -24.33 -7.55 33.84
C ALA A 2 -23.24 -7.00 32.88
N SER A 3 -22.00 -7.29 33.24
CA SER A 3 -20.81 -6.93 32.46
C SER A 3 -20.83 -7.74 31.16
N GLY A 4 -21.11 -7.07 30.04
CA GLY A 4 -21.07 -7.67 28.71
C GLY A 4 -19.62 -7.94 28.32
N ALA A 5 -19.19 -9.19 28.51
CA ALA A 5 -17.93 -9.68 27.98
C ALA A 5 -17.96 -9.57 26.44
N ILE A 6 -17.24 -8.60 25.90
CA ILE A 6 -16.96 -8.48 24.47
C ILE A 6 -16.09 -9.70 24.10
N GLN A 7 -16.68 -10.66 23.41
CA GLN A 7 -15.94 -11.79 22.84
C GLN A 7 -14.77 -11.30 21.97
N PRO A 8 -13.62 -11.99 22.00
CA PRO A 8 -12.41 -11.56 21.33
C PRO A 8 -12.58 -11.62 19.81
N TYR A 9 -12.28 -10.51 19.13
CA TYR A 9 -12.27 -10.40 17.68
C TYR A 9 -11.41 -11.52 17.06
N SER A 10 -12.05 -12.44 16.35
CA SER A 10 -11.39 -13.48 15.54
C SER A 10 -10.83 -12.92 14.22
N GLY A 11 -10.18 -11.76 14.28
CA GLY A 11 -9.69 -11.00 13.13
C GLY A 11 -8.21 -10.67 13.24
N LEU A 12 -7.63 -10.21 12.13
CA LEU A 12 -6.25 -9.74 12.07
C LEU A 12 -6.01 -8.62 13.08
N ASP A 13 -5.05 -8.80 13.99
CA ASP A 13 -4.54 -7.72 14.83
C ASP A 13 -3.38 -7.02 14.10
N PHE A 14 -3.70 -5.87 13.49
CA PHE A 14 -2.73 -5.12 12.70
C PHE A 14 -1.55 -4.61 13.53
N ALA A 15 -1.77 -4.26 14.81
CA ALA A 15 -0.69 -3.82 15.69
C ALA A 15 0.29 -4.96 15.99
N LYS A 16 -0.22 -6.18 16.22
CA LYS A 16 0.63 -7.37 16.34
C LYS A 16 1.37 -7.69 15.05
N LEU A 17 0.73 -7.54 13.89
CA LEU A 17 1.40 -7.69 12.58
C LEU A 17 2.56 -6.68 12.41
N CYS A 18 2.35 -5.41 12.76
CA CYS A 18 3.40 -4.39 12.73
C CYS A 18 4.56 -4.71 13.70
N THR A 19 4.24 -5.26 14.88
CA THR A 19 5.24 -5.65 15.88
C THR A 19 6.08 -6.83 15.38
N ALA A 20 5.43 -7.90 14.92
CA ALA A 20 6.10 -9.07 14.36
C ALA A 20 6.97 -8.74 13.13
N PHE A 21 6.51 -7.84 12.27
CA PHE A 21 7.33 -7.38 11.14
C PHE A 21 8.50 -6.51 11.59
N GLY A 22 8.35 -5.70 12.64
CA GLY A 22 9.44 -4.93 13.24
C GLY A 22 10.56 -5.79 13.81
N GLU A 23 10.26 -7.01 14.28
CA GLU A 23 11.29 -7.97 14.70
C GLU A 23 12.16 -8.48 13.54
N ILE A 24 11.59 -8.60 12.34
CA ILE A 24 12.30 -9.01 11.12
C ILE A 24 13.01 -7.82 10.44
N CYS A 25 12.37 -6.66 10.48
CA CYS A 25 12.77 -5.45 9.78
C CYS A 25 12.82 -4.27 10.78
N PRO A 26 13.91 -4.10 11.54
CA PRO A 26 13.97 -3.14 12.66
C PRO A 26 13.74 -1.67 12.26
N ASP A 27 14.04 -1.29 11.02
CA ASP A 27 13.81 0.06 10.49
C ASP A 27 12.33 0.34 10.16
N PHE A 28 11.42 -0.64 10.33
CA PHE A 28 10.00 -0.49 10.02
C PHE A 28 9.33 0.57 10.89
N GLN A 29 9.55 0.53 12.21
CA GLN A 29 8.91 1.45 13.16
C GLN A 29 9.62 2.82 13.26
N GLY A 30 10.80 2.96 12.65
CA GLY A 30 11.62 4.17 12.71
C GLY A 30 11.46 5.11 11.51
N SER A 31 11.79 6.37 11.75
CA SER A 31 11.97 7.42 10.74
C SER A 31 13.44 7.47 10.33
N GLN A 32 13.91 6.55 9.48
CA GLN A 32 15.28 6.60 8.97
C GLN A 32 15.33 7.26 7.59
N SER A 33 16.22 8.25 7.46
CA SER A 33 16.55 8.90 6.20
C SER A 33 17.75 8.21 5.55
N GLY A 34 17.50 7.51 4.43
CA GLY A 34 18.51 6.82 3.62
C GLY A 34 18.58 5.32 3.88
N ASN A 35 18.44 4.51 2.81
CA ASN A 35 18.56 3.04 2.79
C ASN A 35 17.65 2.27 3.76
N SER A 36 16.33 2.44 3.62
CA SER A 36 15.32 1.75 4.42
C SER A 36 14.86 0.43 3.78
N GLN A 37 15.18 -0.70 4.40
CA GLN A 37 14.71 -2.03 3.98
C GLN A 37 13.20 -2.17 4.06
N SER A 38 12.58 -1.50 5.04
CA SER A 38 11.12 -1.46 5.14
C SER A 38 10.47 -0.67 4.00
N LEU A 39 11.11 0.38 3.48
CA LEU A 39 10.65 1.08 2.29
C LEU A 39 10.87 0.26 1.01
N ASP A 40 12.01 -0.44 0.89
CA ASP A 40 12.25 -1.37 -0.22
C ASP A 40 11.23 -2.51 -0.21
N PHE A 41 10.89 -3.03 0.97
CA PHE A 41 9.81 -4.01 1.15
C PHE A 41 8.49 -3.42 0.65
N ALA A 42 8.16 -2.19 1.05
CA ALA A 42 6.94 -1.54 0.61
C ALA A 42 6.89 -1.36 -0.90
N HIS A 43 8.00 -0.95 -1.52
CA HIS A 43 8.12 -0.80 -2.96
C HIS A 43 7.93 -2.14 -3.69
N LYS A 44 8.62 -3.19 -3.27
CA LYS A 44 8.49 -4.52 -3.86
C LYS A 44 7.07 -5.05 -3.76
N VAL A 45 6.46 -4.95 -2.59
CA VAL A 45 5.10 -5.47 -2.37
C VAL A 45 4.06 -4.69 -3.19
N LEU A 46 4.09 -3.36 -3.16
CA LEU A 46 3.05 -2.54 -3.80
C LEU A 46 3.22 -2.41 -5.33
N PHE A 47 4.45 -2.35 -5.82
CA PHE A 47 4.74 -2.05 -7.23
C PHE A 47 5.20 -3.27 -8.04
N GLU A 48 5.70 -4.33 -7.40
CA GLU A 48 6.11 -5.55 -8.11
C GLU A 48 5.15 -6.72 -7.85
N LEU A 49 4.96 -7.12 -6.58
CA LEU A 49 4.18 -8.31 -6.23
C LEU A 49 2.67 -8.09 -6.38
N GLY A 50 2.18 -6.92 -5.97
CA GLY A 50 0.78 -6.50 -6.11
C GLY A 50 0.25 -6.65 -7.54
N PRO A 51 0.90 -6.04 -8.55
CA PRO A 51 0.50 -6.20 -9.95
C PRO A 51 0.57 -7.65 -10.47
N LYS A 52 1.60 -8.41 -10.10
CA LYS A 52 1.75 -9.83 -10.49
C LYS A 52 0.59 -10.70 -9.99
N MET A 53 -0.06 -10.32 -8.89
CA MET A 53 -1.21 -11.05 -8.34
C MET A 53 -2.34 -11.29 -9.34
N ARG A 54 -2.59 -10.34 -10.26
CA ARG A 54 -3.64 -10.51 -11.28
C ARG A 54 -3.33 -11.66 -12.23
N GLN A 55 -2.08 -11.75 -12.68
CA GLN A 55 -1.61 -12.82 -13.56
C GLN A 55 -1.65 -14.17 -12.84
N ILE A 56 -1.23 -14.21 -11.58
CA ILE A 56 -1.19 -15.43 -10.77
C ILE A 56 -2.60 -15.98 -10.53
N LYS A 57 -3.57 -15.11 -10.19
CA LYS A 57 -4.98 -15.51 -10.04
C LYS A 57 -5.58 -16.11 -11.31
N GLN A 58 -5.21 -15.59 -12.49
CA GLN A 58 -5.65 -16.13 -13.77
C GLN A 58 -5.03 -17.50 -14.06
N SER A 59 -3.78 -17.72 -13.66
CA SER A 59 -3.10 -19.02 -13.84
C SER A 59 -3.58 -20.12 -12.89
N GLY A 60 -4.26 -19.76 -11.80
CA GLY A 60 -4.70 -20.72 -10.77
C GLY A 60 -3.59 -21.34 -9.92
N THR A 61 -2.32 -20.98 -10.15
CA THR A 61 -1.16 -21.52 -9.42
C THR A 61 -0.82 -20.66 -8.21
N GLY A 62 -0.52 -21.30 -7.08
CA GLY A 62 0.00 -20.61 -5.89
C GLY A 62 1.44 -20.15 -6.12
N GLN A 63 1.79 -18.97 -5.61
CA GLN A 63 3.16 -18.47 -5.60
C GLN A 63 3.54 -18.03 -4.19
N MET A 64 4.83 -18.15 -3.89
CA MET A 64 5.46 -17.74 -2.65
C MET A 64 6.73 -16.97 -3.01
N TRP A 65 6.90 -15.81 -2.41
CA TRP A 65 8.13 -15.04 -2.48
C TRP A 65 8.83 -15.08 -1.14
N ARG A 66 10.15 -15.25 -1.16
CA ARG A 66 10.99 -15.05 0.03
C ARG A 66 11.74 -13.74 -0.11
N LEU A 67 11.54 -12.84 0.86
CA LEU A 67 12.30 -11.60 1.00
C LEU A 67 13.28 -11.77 2.16
N VAL A 68 14.58 -11.65 1.89
CA VAL A 68 15.64 -11.84 2.90
C VAL A 68 16.18 -10.48 3.34
N PHE A 69 16.16 -10.22 4.64
CA PHE A 69 16.64 -8.98 5.26
C PHE A 69 18.07 -9.16 5.77
N SER A 70 18.81 -8.05 5.89
CA SER A 70 20.23 -8.08 6.27
C SER A 70 20.50 -8.60 7.69
N GLY A 71 19.50 -8.57 8.57
CA GLY A 71 19.56 -9.15 9.91
C GLY A 71 19.41 -10.68 9.96
N GLY A 72 19.35 -11.36 8.81
CA GLY A 72 19.16 -12.81 8.69
C GLY A 72 17.69 -13.26 8.65
N GLY A 73 16.77 -12.40 9.06
CA GLY A 73 15.33 -12.70 9.01
C GLY A 73 14.76 -12.74 7.59
N SER A 74 13.75 -13.57 7.39
CA SER A 74 13.05 -13.68 6.09
C SER A 74 11.54 -13.43 6.23
N VAL A 75 10.96 -12.84 5.20
CA VAL A 75 9.50 -12.75 5.05
C VAL A 75 9.05 -13.57 3.85
N PHE A 76 8.15 -14.51 4.10
CA PHE A 76 7.52 -15.34 3.07
C PHE A 76 6.14 -14.77 2.74
N ILE A 77 5.90 -14.41 1.48
CA ILE A 77 4.66 -13.80 1.02
C ILE A 77 3.94 -14.77 0.10
N TYR A 78 2.70 -15.14 0.42
CA TYR A 78 1.90 -16.08 -0.37
C TYR A 78 0.82 -15.36 -1.19
N SER A 79 0.63 -15.82 -2.43
CA SER A 79 -0.39 -15.29 -3.33
C SER A 79 -1.82 -15.69 -2.96
N TYR A 80 -1.98 -16.87 -2.38
CA TYR A 80 -3.28 -17.44 -2.04
C TYR A 80 -3.55 -17.31 -0.54
N SER A 81 -4.80 -17.00 -0.18
CA SER A 81 -5.32 -17.28 1.16
C SER A 81 -5.41 -18.79 1.28
N PHE A 82 -4.48 -19.39 2.03
CA PHE A 82 -4.44 -20.81 2.42
C PHE A 82 -5.83 -21.45 2.48
N LYS A 83 -5.97 -22.71 2.03
CA LYS A 83 -7.25 -23.47 2.07
C LYS A 83 -7.93 -23.37 3.44
N SER A 84 -7.14 -23.22 4.50
CA SER A 84 -7.59 -22.70 5.79
C SER A 84 -7.03 -21.28 5.96
N PRO A 85 -7.87 -20.22 6.04
CA PRO A 85 -7.36 -18.86 6.19
C PRO A 85 -6.46 -18.78 7.42
N ILE A 86 -5.23 -18.25 7.24
CA ILE A 86 -4.41 -17.82 8.37
C ILE A 86 -5.08 -16.56 8.94
N ASN A 87 -6.12 -16.79 9.74
CA ASN A 87 -6.69 -15.81 10.67
C ASN A 87 -5.85 -15.70 11.95
N VAL A 88 -4.71 -16.40 11.98
CA VAL A 88 -3.80 -16.36 13.11
C VAL A 88 -2.89 -15.16 12.95
N ASN A 89 -2.73 -14.38 14.02
CA ASN A 89 -1.74 -13.31 14.04
C ASN A 89 -0.38 -13.88 13.61
N PRO A 90 0.35 -13.17 12.74
CA PRO A 90 1.67 -13.62 12.29
C PRO A 90 2.54 -13.90 13.50
N ARG A 91 3.23 -15.04 13.48
CA ARG A 91 4.24 -15.38 14.47
C ARG A 91 5.58 -15.48 13.74
N VAL A 92 6.59 -14.87 14.32
CA VAL A 92 7.98 -15.10 13.91
C VAL A 92 8.36 -16.49 14.41
N GLN A 93 8.71 -17.39 13.51
CA GLN A 93 9.27 -18.70 13.83
C GLN A 93 10.66 -18.77 13.23
N GLN A 94 11.69 -18.98 14.05
CA GLN A 94 13.07 -19.12 13.55
C GLN A 94 13.56 -17.96 12.66
N GLN A 95 13.17 -16.71 13.00
CA GLN A 95 13.41 -15.50 12.19
C GLN A 95 12.69 -15.46 10.83
N ASP A 96 11.74 -16.34 10.61
CA ASP A 96 10.89 -16.34 9.43
C ASP A 96 9.47 -15.87 9.79
N LEU A 97 8.94 -14.97 8.96
CA LEU A 97 7.59 -14.42 9.08
C LEU A 97 6.78 -14.74 7.83
N TYR A 98 5.66 -15.42 8.01
CA TYR A 98 4.78 -15.86 6.93
C TYR A 98 3.58 -14.91 6.82
N LEU A 99 3.42 -14.32 5.64
CA LEU A 99 2.38 -13.34 5.34
C LEU A 99 1.59 -13.75 4.10
N THR A 100 0.29 -13.44 4.11
CA THR A 100 -0.46 -13.33 2.86
C THR A 100 -0.08 -12.04 2.14
N LEU A 101 -0.25 -11.97 0.82
CA LEU A 101 -0.03 -10.71 0.09
C LEU A 101 -0.90 -9.56 0.64
N LYS A 102 -2.09 -9.86 1.19
CA LYS A 102 -2.94 -8.85 1.83
C LYS A 102 -2.26 -8.23 3.06
N GLN A 103 -1.74 -9.06 3.96
CA GLN A 103 -1.02 -8.60 5.15
C GLN A 103 0.25 -7.82 4.77
N ALA A 104 1.01 -8.33 3.81
CA ALA A 104 2.18 -7.63 3.28
C ALA A 104 1.80 -6.26 2.67
N GLY A 105 0.68 -6.20 1.92
CA GLY A 105 0.17 -4.97 1.33
C GLY A 105 -0.25 -3.92 2.37
N LEU A 106 -0.84 -4.36 3.51
CA LEU A 106 -1.15 -3.47 4.62
C LEU A 106 0.10 -2.88 5.27
N LEU A 107 1.10 -3.72 5.58
CA LEU A 107 2.40 -3.26 6.11
C LEU A 107 3.09 -2.27 5.15
N ALA A 108 3.10 -2.61 3.86
CA ALA A 108 3.72 -1.80 2.82
C ALA A 108 3.03 -0.43 2.67
N ALA A 109 1.69 -0.41 2.62
CA ALA A 109 0.94 0.83 2.51
C ALA A 109 1.09 1.71 3.76
N TRP A 110 1.09 1.08 4.94
CA TRP A 110 1.38 1.79 6.19
C TRP A 110 2.75 2.44 6.15
N LYS A 111 3.82 1.67 5.83
CA LYS A 111 5.19 2.22 5.78
C LYS A 111 5.29 3.35 4.77
N LEU A 112 4.76 3.15 3.57
CA LEU A 112 4.77 4.18 2.52
C LEU A 112 4.10 5.47 3.02
N CYS A 113 2.91 5.39 3.65
CA CYS A 113 2.23 6.55 4.20
C CYS A 113 2.99 7.23 5.36
N CYS A 114 3.68 6.47 6.20
CA CYS A 114 4.52 7.02 7.27
C CYS A 114 5.75 7.77 6.74
N THR A 115 6.26 7.40 5.56
CA THR A 115 7.39 8.09 4.92
C THR A 115 7.00 9.31 4.09
N LEU A 116 5.71 9.44 3.73
CA LEU A 116 5.25 10.60 2.97
C LEU A 116 5.26 11.85 3.88
N PRO A 117 5.78 12.98 3.38
CA PRO A 117 5.81 14.22 4.15
C PRO A 117 4.38 14.68 4.45
N ASP A 118 4.21 15.39 5.56
CA ASP A 118 2.91 15.94 5.95
C ASP A 118 2.46 17.08 5.03
N ARG A 119 3.43 17.76 4.39
CA ARG A 119 3.20 18.76 3.35
C ARG A 119 3.87 18.30 2.06
N HIS A 120 3.07 18.20 1.01
CA HIS A 120 3.57 17.87 -0.31
C HIS A 120 4.22 19.10 -0.94
N ASN A 121 5.46 18.96 -1.40
CA ASN A 121 6.08 19.95 -2.25
C ASN A 121 5.46 19.86 -3.65
N PRO A 122 4.87 20.93 -4.21
CA PRO A 122 4.26 20.90 -5.54
C PRO A 122 5.23 20.52 -6.68
N ARG A 123 6.54 20.58 -6.44
CA ARG A 123 7.58 20.13 -7.38
C ARG A 123 7.79 18.61 -7.36
N ASP A 124 7.35 17.94 -6.31
CA ASP A 124 7.51 16.50 -6.17
C ASP A 124 6.48 15.76 -7.03
N LYS A 125 6.90 14.65 -7.63
CA LYS A 125 5.96 13.79 -8.35
C LYS A 125 5.01 13.13 -7.36
N VAL A 126 3.71 13.17 -7.66
CA VAL A 126 2.69 12.45 -6.91
C VAL A 126 2.88 10.94 -7.10
N LEU A 127 3.30 10.25 -6.03
CA LEU A 127 3.45 8.81 -6.02
C LEU A 127 2.14 8.14 -5.58
N LEU A 128 1.48 7.45 -6.50
CA LEU A 128 0.31 6.59 -6.20
C LEU A 128 0.66 5.13 -6.47
N THR A 129 0.14 4.23 -5.63
CA THR A 129 0.25 2.78 -5.86
C THR A 129 -0.47 2.38 -7.15
N PRO A 130 -0.12 1.25 -7.79
CA PRO A 130 -0.81 0.80 -9.01
C PRO A 130 -2.33 0.68 -8.82
N LEU A 131 -2.79 0.23 -7.65
CA LEU A 131 -4.21 0.11 -7.34
C LEU A 131 -4.87 1.48 -7.18
N SER A 132 -4.24 2.41 -6.46
CA SER A 132 -4.71 3.80 -6.36
C SER A 132 -4.76 4.49 -7.74
N ARG A 133 -3.77 4.25 -8.61
CA ARG A 133 -3.75 4.78 -9.99
C ARG A 133 -4.84 4.20 -10.88
N ALA A 134 -5.33 3.00 -10.58
CA ALA A 134 -6.48 2.43 -11.28
C ALA A 134 -7.77 3.17 -10.93
N VAL A 135 -7.84 3.83 -9.76
CA VAL A 135 -9.02 4.56 -9.27
C VAL A 135 -8.91 6.05 -9.57
N PHE A 136 -7.75 6.66 -9.31
CA PHE A 136 -7.52 8.10 -9.41
C PHE A 136 -6.37 8.41 -10.35
N ALA A 137 -6.46 9.53 -11.05
CA ALA A 137 -5.33 10.06 -11.81
C ALA A 137 -4.47 10.96 -10.90
N PRO A 138 -3.12 10.94 -11.01
CA PRO A 138 -2.27 11.79 -10.16
C PRO A 138 -2.62 13.29 -10.22
N GLN A 139 -3.03 13.77 -11.41
CA GLN A 139 -3.45 15.16 -11.60
C GLN A 139 -4.73 15.53 -10.83
N SER A 140 -5.58 14.55 -10.48
CA SER A 140 -6.82 14.81 -9.74
C SER A 140 -6.56 15.14 -8.26
N ILE A 141 -5.38 14.82 -7.72
CA ILE A 141 -5.09 14.94 -6.28
C ILE A 141 -5.18 16.40 -5.81
N ALA A 142 -4.66 17.35 -6.59
CA ALA A 142 -4.74 18.77 -6.24
C ALA A 142 -6.19 19.29 -6.22
N SER A 143 -7.02 18.85 -7.18
CA SER A 143 -8.44 19.21 -7.23
C SER A 143 -9.21 18.63 -6.06
N ILE A 144 -8.95 17.36 -5.69
CA ILE A 144 -9.54 16.72 -4.52
C ILE A 144 -9.16 17.49 -3.24
N ALA A 145 -7.88 17.85 -3.07
CA ALA A 145 -7.43 18.61 -1.89
C ALA A 145 -8.14 19.97 -1.80
N SER A 146 -8.27 20.67 -2.92
CA SER A 146 -8.99 21.95 -2.97
C SER A 146 -10.48 21.80 -2.63
N ALA A 147 -11.16 20.79 -3.17
CA ALA A 147 -12.57 20.54 -2.92
C ALA A 147 -12.82 20.15 -1.45
N LEU A 148 -11.96 19.30 -0.88
CA LEU A 148 -12.03 18.93 0.54
C LEU A 148 -11.74 20.13 1.45
N ARG A 149 -10.79 20.99 1.09
CA ARG A 149 -10.54 22.25 1.82
C ARG A 149 -11.80 23.12 1.86
N ALA A 150 -12.49 23.26 0.74
CA ALA A 150 -13.73 24.03 0.66
C ALA A 150 -14.85 23.39 1.49
N LEU A 151 -15.00 22.06 1.43
CA LEU A 151 -16.02 21.32 2.17
C LEU A 151 -15.78 21.35 3.69
N LEU A 152 -14.55 21.11 4.14
CA LEU A 152 -14.21 20.92 5.56
C LEU A 152 -13.87 22.22 6.28
N GLY A 153 -13.68 23.33 5.57
CA GLY A 153 -13.31 24.62 6.16
C GLY A 153 -11.92 24.63 6.83
N ARG A 154 -11.07 23.64 6.54
CA ARG A 154 -9.71 23.53 7.07
C ARG A 154 -8.68 23.34 5.96
N ALA A 155 -7.42 23.60 6.25
CA ALA A 155 -6.34 23.24 5.34
C ALA A 155 -6.35 21.72 5.09
N VAL A 156 -6.31 21.35 3.82
CA VAL A 156 -6.14 19.98 3.32
C VAL A 156 -5.03 20.03 2.29
N ASP A 157 -3.95 19.28 2.52
CA ASP A 157 -2.79 19.23 1.64
C ASP A 157 -2.85 18.02 0.69
N CYS A 158 -2.15 18.09 -0.44
CA CYS A 158 -2.04 16.96 -1.36
C CYS A 158 -1.46 15.72 -0.67
N GLY A 159 -0.49 15.88 0.25
CA GLY A 159 0.09 14.79 1.03
C GLY A 159 -0.95 14.04 1.87
N GLU A 160 -1.88 14.77 2.49
CA GLU A 160 -3.02 14.18 3.21
C GLU A 160 -3.88 13.34 2.27
N VAL A 161 -4.24 13.89 1.11
CA VAL A 161 -5.06 13.19 0.11
C VAL A 161 -4.35 11.94 -0.42
N ILE A 162 -3.03 12.02 -0.67
CA ILE A 162 -2.23 10.86 -1.13
C ILE A 162 -2.25 9.76 -0.07
N LYS A 163 -2.01 10.09 1.21
CA LYS A 163 -2.06 9.11 2.33
C LYS A 163 -3.43 8.43 2.41
N VAL A 164 -4.52 9.20 2.29
CA VAL A 164 -5.89 8.67 2.28
C VAL A 164 -6.14 7.75 1.09
N VAL A 165 -5.77 8.17 -0.12
CA VAL A 165 -5.98 7.40 -1.36
C VAL A 165 -5.16 6.11 -1.38
N ILE A 166 -3.89 6.16 -0.98
CA ILE A 166 -3.04 4.97 -0.87
C ILE A 166 -3.60 3.98 0.12
N SER A 167 -3.97 4.46 1.31
CA SER A 167 -4.49 3.61 2.39
C SER A 167 -5.83 2.98 2.00
N SER A 168 -6.78 3.79 1.52
CA SER A 168 -8.16 3.35 1.30
C SER A 168 -8.31 2.36 0.15
N CYS A 169 -7.47 2.47 -0.88
CA CYS A 169 -7.49 1.54 -2.01
C CYS A 169 -6.96 0.14 -1.67
N GLN A 170 -6.29 -0.08 -0.53
CA GLN A 170 -5.81 -1.42 -0.17
C GLN A 170 -6.94 -2.38 0.20
N ALA A 171 -6.68 -3.67 0.04
CA ALA A 171 -7.53 -4.70 0.63
C ALA A 171 -7.43 -4.65 2.16
N ASP A 172 -8.56 -4.82 2.85
CA ASP A 172 -8.66 -4.75 4.32
C ASP A 172 -8.12 -3.42 4.92
N SER A 173 -8.22 -2.35 4.14
CA SER A 173 -7.73 -0.99 4.47
C SER A 173 -8.35 -0.36 5.71
N PHE A 174 -9.43 -0.92 6.27
CA PHE A 174 -10.03 -0.45 7.52
C PHE A 174 -9.05 -0.50 8.70
N HIS A 175 -7.99 -1.30 8.63
CA HIS A 175 -6.90 -1.32 9.61
C HIS A 175 -5.94 -0.10 9.53
N LEU A 176 -5.86 0.60 8.40
CA LEU A 176 -4.87 1.66 8.17
C LEU A 176 -5.36 3.02 8.68
N GLN A 177 -4.51 3.76 9.40
CA GLN A 177 -4.88 5.03 10.04
C GLN A 177 -5.55 6.03 9.10
N HIS A 178 -4.96 6.28 7.93
CA HIS A 178 -5.46 7.28 6.98
C HIS A 178 -6.60 6.78 6.09
N SER A 179 -6.99 5.51 6.21
CA SER A 179 -8.04 4.95 5.35
C SER A 179 -9.43 5.49 5.71
N GLN A 180 -10.18 5.88 4.69
CA GLN A 180 -11.53 6.41 4.79
C GLN A 180 -12.54 5.54 4.04
N CYS A 181 -13.75 5.41 4.60
CA CYS A 181 -14.79 4.54 4.06
C CYS A 181 -15.24 4.99 2.67
N CYS A 182 -15.48 6.30 2.47
CA CYS A 182 -15.92 6.88 1.21
C CYS A 182 -14.96 6.56 0.04
N VAL A 183 -13.64 6.71 0.25
CA VAL A 183 -12.62 6.42 -0.77
C VAL A 183 -12.52 4.92 -1.07
N ALA A 184 -12.65 4.08 -0.03
CA ALA A 184 -12.67 2.63 -0.22
C ALA A 184 -13.90 2.15 -1.00
N VAL A 185 -15.06 2.80 -0.82
CA VAL A 185 -16.26 2.57 -1.65
C VAL A 185 -15.97 2.93 -3.10
N VAL A 186 -15.45 4.14 -3.38
CA VAL A 186 -15.06 4.55 -4.74
C VAL A 186 -14.09 3.56 -5.38
N ALA A 187 -13.13 3.03 -4.61
CA ALA A 187 -12.19 2.04 -5.12
C ALA A 187 -12.88 0.73 -5.55
N ILE A 188 -13.83 0.22 -4.77
CA ILE A 188 -14.66 -0.93 -5.16
C ILE A 188 -15.45 -0.60 -6.42
N GLU A 189 -16.04 0.59 -6.46
CA GLU A 189 -16.88 1.00 -7.56
C GLU A 189 -16.14 1.23 -8.86
N VAL A 190 -14.88 1.62 -8.84
CA VAL A 190 -14.08 1.70 -10.07
C VAL A 190 -13.56 0.32 -10.46
N THR A 191 -13.03 -0.46 -9.51
CA THR A 191 -12.22 -1.65 -9.81
C THR A 191 -13.00 -2.96 -9.99
N VAL A 192 -14.24 -3.06 -9.48
CA VAL A 192 -15.08 -4.24 -9.59
C VAL A 192 -16.07 -4.08 -10.75
N ARG A 193 -15.91 -4.92 -11.79
CA ARG A 193 -16.75 -4.92 -13.00
C ARG A 193 -18.14 -5.49 -12.73
N ASP A 194 -18.21 -6.72 -12.23
CA ASP A 194 -19.47 -7.39 -11.93
C ASP A 194 -20.32 -6.59 -10.92
N ALA A 195 -21.55 -6.26 -11.32
CA ALA A 195 -22.45 -5.41 -10.55
C ALA A 195 -22.92 -6.09 -9.25
N ALA A 196 -23.22 -7.39 -9.30
CA ALA A 196 -23.71 -8.13 -8.15
C ALA A 196 -22.62 -8.26 -7.07
N LEU A 197 -21.40 -8.64 -7.46
CA LEU A 197 -20.24 -8.68 -6.59
C LEU A 197 -19.90 -7.29 -6.06
N ARG A 198 -19.95 -6.24 -6.90
CA ARG A 198 -19.72 -4.85 -6.47
C ARG A 198 -20.68 -4.44 -5.36
N GLN A 199 -21.98 -4.70 -5.51
CA GLN A 199 -22.99 -4.39 -4.49
C GLN A 199 -22.74 -5.17 -3.20
N LYS A 200 -22.44 -6.48 -3.31
CA LYS A 200 -22.09 -7.33 -2.16
C LYS A 200 -20.85 -6.83 -1.41
N LEU A 201 -19.80 -6.45 -2.15
CA LEU A 201 -18.57 -5.90 -1.58
C LEU A 201 -18.79 -4.53 -0.95
N ARG A 202 -19.57 -3.63 -1.57
CA ARG A 202 -19.95 -2.33 -1.00
C ARG A 202 -20.67 -2.51 0.34
N ALA A 203 -21.70 -3.36 0.38
CA ALA A 203 -22.46 -3.63 1.61
C ALA A 203 -21.60 -4.28 2.72
N LYS A 204 -20.63 -5.13 2.34
CA LYS A 204 -19.65 -5.68 3.30
C LYS A 204 -18.70 -4.61 3.82
N LEU A 205 -18.14 -3.80 2.92
CA LEU A 205 -17.19 -2.74 3.25
C LEU A 205 -17.78 -1.74 4.23
N LEU A 206 -18.98 -1.20 3.95
CA LEU A 206 -19.67 -0.25 4.82
C LEU A 206 -19.83 -0.78 6.24
N ARG A 207 -20.28 -2.04 6.38
CA ARG A 207 -20.42 -2.70 7.68
C ARG A 207 -19.09 -2.87 8.41
N THR A 208 -18.03 -3.29 7.69
CA THR A 208 -16.71 -3.47 8.31
C THR A 208 -16.12 -2.15 8.76
N TYR A 209 -16.20 -1.10 7.95
CA TYR A 209 -15.69 0.23 8.29
C TYR A 209 -16.43 0.84 9.49
N ALA A 210 -17.76 0.72 9.52
CA ALA A 210 -18.57 1.17 10.66
C ALA A 210 -18.17 0.49 11.98
N LYS A 211 -17.88 -0.82 11.96
CA LYS A 211 -17.37 -1.56 13.14
C LYS A 211 -16.04 -1.04 13.66
N HIS A 212 -15.24 -0.41 12.80
CA HIS A 212 -13.95 0.19 13.13
C HIS A 212 -14.04 1.71 13.34
N GLY A 213 -15.25 2.27 13.52
CA GLY A 213 -15.45 3.70 13.81
C GLY A 213 -15.20 4.62 12.61
N LYS A 214 -15.05 4.08 11.40
CA LYS A 214 -14.80 4.85 10.17
C LYS A 214 -16.11 5.00 9.40
N VAL A 215 -16.84 6.05 9.75
CA VAL A 215 -18.17 6.30 9.19
C VAL A 215 -18.07 6.73 7.73
N PHE A 216 -19.08 6.35 6.94
CA PHE A 216 -19.22 6.79 5.56
C PHE A 216 -19.75 8.23 5.53
N ASP A 217 -19.08 9.08 4.74
CA ASP A 217 -19.44 10.48 4.53
C ASP A 217 -19.80 10.68 3.06
N GLU A 218 -21.06 11.02 2.79
CA GLU A 218 -21.62 11.18 1.45
C GLU A 218 -21.02 12.41 0.72
N ALA A 219 -20.75 13.49 1.44
CA ALA A 219 -20.22 14.72 0.86
C ALA A 219 -18.76 14.51 0.40
N GLN A 220 -17.95 13.86 1.24
CA GLN A 220 -16.59 13.48 0.85
C GLN A 220 -16.61 12.43 -0.27
N TYR A 221 -17.51 11.43 -0.18
CA TYR A 221 -17.69 10.44 -1.25
C TYR A 221 -17.95 11.10 -2.60
N SER A 222 -18.84 12.09 -2.67
CA SER A 222 -19.16 12.79 -3.91
C SER A 222 -17.93 13.45 -4.55
N ILE A 223 -17.08 14.09 -3.74
CA ILE A 223 -15.82 14.71 -4.21
C ILE A 223 -14.89 13.63 -4.79
N TYR A 224 -14.66 12.55 -4.05
CA TYR A 224 -13.77 11.49 -4.50
C TYR A 224 -14.32 10.79 -5.74
N ALA A 225 -15.63 10.52 -5.80
CA ALA A 225 -16.28 9.90 -6.95
C ALA A 225 -16.11 10.77 -8.21
N GLN A 226 -16.38 12.07 -8.12
CA GLN A 226 -16.24 13.04 -9.22
C GLN A 226 -14.82 13.08 -9.80
N HIS A 227 -13.80 12.90 -8.97
CA HIS A 227 -12.40 12.95 -9.39
C HIS A 227 -11.76 11.57 -9.65
N SER A 228 -12.58 10.51 -9.60
CA SER A 228 -12.17 9.14 -9.89
C SER A 228 -12.39 8.78 -11.36
N LYS A 229 -11.98 7.57 -11.74
CA LYS A 229 -12.18 7.01 -13.10
C LYS A 229 -13.53 6.30 -13.26
N LEU A 230 -14.55 6.67 -12.48
CA LEU A 230 -15.87 6.05 -12.53
C LEU A 230 -16.50 6.17 -13.93
N ASP A 231 -16.32 7.32 -14.59
CA ASP A 231 -16.96 7.64 -15.88
C ASP A 231 -16.29 6.98 -17.10
N ASN A 232 -15.08 6.44 -16.95
CA ASN A 232 -14.35 5.77 -18.05
C ASN A 232 -14.76 4.30 -18.24
N ARG A 233 -15.98 3.93 -17.85
CA ARG A 233 -16.50 2.56 -17.94
C ARG A 233 -17.11 2.33 -19.32
N LEU A 234 -16.39 1.57 -20.16
CA LEU A 234 -16.98 0.95 -21.35
C LEU A 234 -18.04 -0.10 -20.92
N PRO A 235 -19.14 -0.30 -21.69
CA PRO A 235 -20.19 -1.26 -21.36
C PRO A 235 -19.64 -2.68 -21.19
N ASP A 236 -20.13 -3.39 -20.18
CA ASP A 236 -19.67 -4.71 -19.75
C ASP A 236 -19.77 -5.78 -20.86
N LEU A 237 -18.65 -6.44 -21.14
CA LEU A 237 -18.59 -7.77 -21.77
C LEU A 237 -18.13 -8.76 -20.69
N GLU A 238 -19.07 -9.61 -20.26
CA GLU A 238 -18.89 -10.83 -19.43
C GLU A 238 -17.78 -11.76 -20.00
N PRO A 239 -17.06 -12.61 -19.20
CA PRO A 239 -17.69 -13.56 -18.27
C PRO A 239 -17.01 -13.90 -16.91
N ALA A 240 -17.84 -14.48 -16.03
CA ALA A 240 -17.68 -15.48 -14.96
C ALA A 240 -16.29 -15.85 -14.36
N MET A 241 -16.22 -15.86 -13.01
CA MET A 241 -16.05 -17.10 -12.20
C MET A 241 -16.14 -16.83 -10.67
N ALA A 242 -16.78 -17.76 -9.98
CA ALA A 242 -17.13 -17.74 -8.56
C ALA A 242 -15.96 -18.10 -7.62
N VAL A 243 -16.03 -17.64 -6.36
CA VAL A 243 -15.26 -18.21 -5.24
C VAL A 243 -16.17 -18.37 -4.01
N THR A 244 -16.18 -19.60 -3.49
CA THR A 244 -16.99 -20.13 -2.39
C THR A 244 -16.47 -19.74 -0.99
N ALA A 245 -17.34 -19.92 0.01
CA ALA A 245 -17.20 -19.46 1.39
C ALA A 245 -16.66 -20.54 2.36
N GLY A 246 -15.81 -20.07 3.28
CA GLY A 246 -15.51 -20.48 4.67
C GLY A 246 -15.65 -21.93 5.18
N GLU A 247 -14.56 -22.44 5.78
CA GLU A 247 -14.49 -23.63 6.65
C GLU A 247 -13.37 -23.47 7.73
N PRO A 248 -13.29 -24.32 8.79
CA PRO A 248 -12.87 -23.94 10.14
C PRO A 248 -11.34 -23.83 10.38
N SER A 249 -10.98 -23.13 11.46
CA SER A 249 -9.60 -22.78 11.85
C SER A 249 -8.77 -23.99 12.30
N SER A 250 -7.66 -24.25 11.60
CA SER A 250 -6.64 -25.24 11.98
C SER A 250 -5.37 -24.55 12.51
N SER A 251 -4.62 -25.27 13.35
CA SER A 251 -3.35 -24.80 13.94
C SER A 251 -2.30 -24.50 12.86
N ILE A 252 -1.38 -23.55 13.14
CA ILE A 252 -0.27 -23.15 12.25
C ILE A 252 0.50 -24.38 11.75
N ASP A 253 0.74 -25.37 12.62
CA ASP A 253 1.47 -26.59 12.24
C ASP A 253 0.70 -27.47 11.24
N ALA A 254 -0.62 -27.39 11.20
CA ALA A 254 -1.44 -28.08 10.22
C ALA A 254 -1.43 -27.35 8.87
N VAL A 255 -1.42 -26.01 8.90
CA VAL A 255 -1.27 -25.17 7.70
C VAL A 255 0.14 -25.37 7.11
N LEU A 256 1.19 -25.27 7.92
CA LEU A 256 2.57 -25.53 7.50
C LEU A 256 2.74 -26.96 6.95
N ARG A 257 2.19 -27.98 7.61
CA ARG A 257 2.20 -29.37 7.09
C ARG A 257 1.41 -29.55 5.80
N SER A 258 0.36 -28.75 5.56
CA SER A 258 -0.36 -28.77 4.29
C SER A 258 0.40 -28.12 3.13
N ILE A 259 1.37 -27.23 3.46
CA ILE A 259 2.31 -26.60 2.51
C ILE A 259 3.45 -27.58 2.19
N VAL A 260 3.86 -28.43 3.14
CA VAL A 260 4.84 -29.51 2.93
C VAL A 260 4.19 -30.71 2.25
N ARG A 261 3.58 -30.51 1.08
CA ARG A 261 3.42 -31.60 0.11
C ARG A 261 4.49 -31.41 -0.96
N ASP A 262 5.41 -32.38 -0.93
CA ASP A 262 6.58 -32.54 -1.78
C ASP A 262 7.78 -31.63 -1.47
N THR A 263 8.81 -32.23 -0.86
CA THR A 263 10.19 -31.72 -0.78
C THR A 263 10.84 -31.44 -2.15
N LYS A 264 10.11 -31.64 -3.24
CA LYS A 264 10.51 -31.40 -4.63
C LYS A 264 9.64 -30.39 -5.38
N ASP A 265 8.68 -29.71 -4.74
CA ASP A 265 7.83 -28.73 -5.45
C ASP A 265 8.41 -27.30 -5.35
N PRO A 266 8.99 -26.74 -6.42
CA PRO A 266 9.51 -25.38 -6.37
C PRO A 266 8.32 -24.42 -6.52
N VAL A 267 7.81 -23.92 -5.39
CA VAL A 267 6.92 -22.75 -5.41
C VAL A 267 7.76 -21.54 -5.83
N SER A 268 7.91 -21.41 -7.14
CA SER A 268 8.91 -20.61 -7.86
C SER A 268 8.45 -19.15 -8.03
N GLY A 269 8.24 -18.44 -6.92
CA GLY A 269 8.18 -16.97 -6.96
C GLY A 269 9.56 -16.32 -7.03
N GLY A 270 10.62 -17.10 -6.76
CA GLY A 270 12.01 -16.64 -6.62
C GLY A 270 12.34 -16.16 -5.21
N THR A 271 13.64 -16.10 -4.90
CA THR A 271 14.17 -15.45 -3.70
C THR A 271 14.63 -14.04 -4.08
N LEU A 272 14.15 -13.03 -3.37
CA LEU A 272 14.56 -11.64 -3.58
C LEU A 272 15.38 -11.19 -2.37
N GLN A 273 16.62 -10.77 -2.64
CA GLN A 273 17.45 -10.13 -1.64
C GLN A 273 16.99 -8.69 -1.41
N MET A 274 16.81 -8.30 -0.16
CA MET A 274 16.58 -6.90 0.21
C MET A 274 17.95 -6.20 0.26
N GLY A 275 18.43 -5.77 -0.91
CA GLY A 275 19.77 -5.21 -1.09
C GLY A 275 19.90 -3.78 -0.55
N PHE A 276 21.00 -3.53 0.15
CA PHE A 276 21.50 -2.19 0.42
C PHE A 276 21.99 -1.57 -0.89
N ARG A 277 21.48 -0.41 -1.29
CA ARG A 277 22.16 0.43 -2.28
C ARG A 277 23.11 1.33 -1.51
N ALA A 278 24.40 0.97 -1.44
CA ALA A 278 25.37 1.83 -0.77
C ALA A 278 25.26 3.26 -1.31
N ALA A 279 25.34 4.25 -0.40
CA ALA A 279 25.57 5.62 -0.82
C ALA A 279 26.76 5.63 -1.80
N PRO A 280 26.73 6.44 -2.87
CA PRO A 280 27.86 6.53 -3.78
C PRO A 280 29.11 6.77 -2.95
N THR A 281 30.07 5.85 -3.04
CA THR A 281 31.38 6.02 -2.39
C THR A 281 31.97 7.35 -2.84
N THR A 282 32.69 8.03 -1.95
CA THR A 282 33.31 9.35 -2.15
C THR A 282 34.11 9.48 -3.45
N ALA A 283 34.49 8.36 -4.09
CA ALA A 283 35.09 8.31 -5.41
C ALA A 283 34.16 8.79 -6.56
N GLU A 284 32.85 8.54 -6.51
CA GLU A 284 31.91 9.03 -7.54
C GLU A 284 31.57 10.52 -7.36
N GLN A 285 31.71 11.07 -6.15
CA GLN A 285 31.59 12.52 -5.92
C GLN A 285 32.83 13.29 -6.39
N ALA A 286 34.01 12.67 -6.36
CA ALA A 286 35.25 13.29 -6.83
C ALA A 286 35.33 13.43 -8.37
N GLU A 287 34.69 12.54 -9.13
CA GLU A 287 34.64 12.65 -10.61
C GLU A 287 33.64 13.70 -11.12
N THR A 288 32.70 14.14 -10.28
CA THR A 288 31.71 15.16 -10.67
C THR A 288 32.12 16.58 -10.28
N GLU A 289 33.28 16.75 -9.63
CA GLU A 289 33.76 18.03 -9.09
C GLU A 289 34.99 18.58 -9.84
N ILE A 290 35.15 18.24 -11.13
CA ILE A 290 36.05 18.95 -12.05
C ILE A 290 35.19 19.76 -13.04
N LEU A 291 34.58 20.83 -12.56
CA LEU A 291 34.10 21.93 -13.40
C LEU A 291 35.17 23.03 -13.42
N PRO A 292 35.54 23.57 -14.60
CA PRO A 292 36.53 24.63 -14.68
C PRO A 292 35.99 25.89 -14.02
N ALA A 293 36.89 26.61 -13.33
CA ALA A 293 36.61 27.85 -12.62
C ALA A 293 35.81 28.85 -13.49
N PRO A 294 34.87 29.61 -12.89
CA PRO A 294 34.03 30.53 -13.64
C PRO A 294 34.89 31.68 -14.19
N MET A 295 34.87 31.86 -15.52
CA MET A 295 35.34 33.09 -16.15
C MET A 295 34.49 34.26 -15.67
N GLU A 296 35.16 35.25 -15.11
CA GLU A 296 34.60 36.53 -14.70
C GLU A 296 34.18 37.33 -15.96
N VAL A 297 32.90 37.30 -16.29
CA VAL A 297 32.33 38.12 -17.37
C VAL A 297 31.93 39.47 -16.76
N HIS A 298 32.77 40.48 -16.98
CA HIS A 298 32.41 41.88 -16.72
C HIS A 298 31.32 42.33 -17.69
N VAL A 299 30.09 42.45 -17.20
CA VAL A 299 28.99 43.09 -17.93
C VAL A 299 29.03 44.58 -17.62
N GLY A 300 29.46 45.39 -18.58
CA GLY A 300 29.47 46.85 -18.50
C GLY A 300 28.06 47.41 -18.32
N SER A 301 27.88 48.22 -17.29
CA SER A 301 26.67 48.98 -17.01
C SER A 301 26.44 50.05 -18.09
N THR A 302 25.36 49.94 -18.85
CA THR A 302 24.80 51.07 -19.60
C THR A 302 23.72 51.76 -18.76
N THR A 303 24.11 52.92 -18.24
CA THR A 303 23.26 53.94 -17.63
C THR A 303 22.17 54.40 -18.61
N LEU A 304 20.91 54.30 -18.19
CA LEU A 304 19.76 54.89 -18.86
C LEU A 304 19.62 56.32 -18.32
N ASP A 305 20.27 57.25 -19.01
CA ASP A 305 20.17 58.67 -18.69
C ASP A 305 19.01 59.33 -19.43
N ARG A 306 18.42 60.27 -18.72
CA ARG A 306 17.12 60.89 -18.92
C ARG A 306 17.26 62.13 -19.82
N MET A 307 16.52 62.23 -20.92
CA MET A 307 16.18 63.51 -21.56
C MET A 307 14.78 63.36 -22.21
N LYS A 308 13.77 63.97 -21.60
CA LYS A 308 13.15 65.27 -21.94
C LYS A 308 12.23 65.17 -23.16
#